data_AF-A0A2T7P7R0-F1
#
_entry.id   AF-A0A2T7P7R0-F1
#
_cell.length_a   1.000
_cell.length_b   1.000
_cell.length_c   1.000
_cell.angle_alpha   90.00
_cell.angle_beta   90.00
_cell.angle_gamma   90.00
#
_symmetry.space_group_name_H-M   'P 1'
#
loop_
_entity.id
_entity.type
_entity.pdbx_description
1 polymer ?
#
loop_
_entity_poly.entity_id
_entity_poly.type
_entity_poly.pdbx_seq_one_letter_code
_entity_poly.pdbx_strand_id
1 'polypeptide(L)' 'MSAPRDCPTNDHLTGHQMASEQVGGAAAGDQEDGVVIVTCQELQAFCVRCLQKVGAVTEHARAMAELIVAADHRAITAMD' A
#
# COMPACT_ATOMS: atom_id res chain seq x y z
N MET A 1 39.70 -29.96 3.83
CA MET A 1 38.26 -30.04 4.18
C MET A 1 38.01 -28.95 5.21
N SER A 2 37.07 -28.06 4.90
CA SER A 2 36.84 -26.77 5.57
C SER A 2 36.32 -26.91 7.00
N ALA A 3 36.77 -26.02 7.88
CA ALA A 3 36.27 -25.87 9.25
C ALA A 3 34.80 -25.41 9.25
N PRO A 4 33.93 -25.93 10.14
CA PRO A 4 32.61 -25.35 10.37
C PRO A 4 32.75 -24.03 11.12
N ARG A 5 32.14 -22.99 10.57
CA ARG A 5 31.98 -21.67 11.18
C ARG A 5 30.89 -21.77 12.24
N ASP A 6 31.27 -21.62 13.52
CA ASP A 6 30.31 -21.36 14.59
C ASP A 6 29.65 -20.00 14.35
N CYS A 7 28.33 -20.01 14.18
CA CYS A 7 27.51 -18.81 14.16
C CYS A 7 27.09 -18.51 15.61
N PRO A 8 27.65 -17.51 16.30
CA PRO A 8 27.08 -17.07 17.57
C PRO A 8 25.72 -16.41 17.34
N THR A 9 24.73 -16.89 18.07
CA THR A 9 23.33 -16.48 18.07
C THR A 9 23.15 -15.14 18.78
N ASN A 10 22.33 -14.27 18.21
CA ASN A 10 21.69 -13.05 18.74
C ASN A 10 22.31 -12.37 19.97
N ASP A 11 22.91 -11.18 19.75
CA ASP A 11 22.93 -10.10 20.72
C ASP A 11 23.09 -8.76 19.99
N HIS A 12 22.01 -8.05 19.69
CA HIS A 12 21.88 -6.61 19.98
C HIS A 12 20.47 -6.08 19.69
N LEU A 13 19.72 -5.84 20.77
CA LEU A 13 18.68 -4.81 20.78
C LEU A 13 19.37 -3.44 20.70
N THR A 14 19.12 -2.67 19.63
CA THR A 14 19.22 -1.21 19.68
C THR A 14 18.50 -0.60 18.49
N GLY A 15 17.65 0.40 18.77
CA GLY A 15 17.18 1.34 17.75
C GLY A 15 15.73 1.20 17.31
N HIS A 16 14.78 1.36 18.24
CA HIS A 16 13.47 1.92 17.89
C HIS A 16 13.69 3.30 17.22
N GLN A 17 13.56 3.39 15.90
CA GLN A 17 13.20 4.64 15.23
C GLN A 17 11.75 4.53 14.80
N MET A 18 10.88 5.01 15.68
CA MET A 18 9.49 5.32 15.35
C MET A 18 9.52 6.55 14.43
N ALA A 19 9.51 6.32 13.11
CA ALA A 19 9.13 7.37 12.17
C ALA A 19 7.64 7.63 12.38
N SER A 20 7.31 8.74 13.05
CA SER A 20 5.95 9.23 13.17
C SER A 20 5.48 9.69 11.79
N GLU A 21 4.90 8.77 11.02
CA GLU A 21 4.07 9.14 9.87
C GLU A 21 2.84 9.87 10.46
N GLN A 22 2.81 11.19 10.33
CA GLN A 22 1.57 11.97 10.48
C GLN A 22 0.62 11.50 9.37
N VAL A 23 -0.16 10.47 9.66
CA VAL A 23 -1.37 10.16 8.91
C VAL A 23 -2.33 11.30 9.23
N GLY A 24 -2.53 12.21 8.28
CA GLY A 24 -3.59 13.20 8.34
C GLY A 24 -4.90 12.47 8.54
N GLY A 25 -5.38 12.49 9.79
CA GLY A 25 -6.65 11.88 10.16
C GLY A 25 -7.77 12.61 9.44
N ALA A 26 -8.42 11.93 8.51
CA ALA A 26 -9.78 12.30 8.14
C ALA A 26 -10.60 12.21 9.43
N ALA A 27 -11.24 13.33 9.79
CA ALA A 27 -12.06 13.43 10.98
C ALA A 27 -13.11 12.31 10.97
N ALA A 28 -13.13 11.50 12.02
CA ALA A 28 -14.18 10.54 12.28
C ALA A 28 -15.45 11.30 12.68
N GLY A 29 -16.21 11.78 11.69
CA GLY A 29 -17.61 12.15 11.82
C GLY A 29 -18.46 11.06 11.17
N ASP A 30 -19.64 10.78 11.74
CA ASP A 30 -20.70 9.95 11.15
C ASP A 30 -20.86 10.30 9.66
N GLN A 31 -20.35 9.43 8.79
CA GLN A 31 -20.40 9.62 7.34
C GLN A 31 -21.67 8.96 6.84
N GLU A 32 -22.64 9.80 6.45
CA GLU A 32 -23.57 9.45 5.37
C GLU A 32 -22.75 8.84 4.23
N ASP A 33 -23.17 7.70 3.66
CA ASP A 33 -22.46 7.03 2.56
C ASP A 33 -22.43 7.93 1.31
N GLY A 34 -21.54 8.91 1.33
CA GLY A 34 -21.37 9.92 0.30
C GLY A 34 -20.51 9.39 -0.83
N VAL A 35 -20.92 9.66 -2.07
CA VAL A 35 -20.13 9.34 -3.25
C VAL A 35 -18.94 10.30 -3.33
N VAL A 36 -17.72 9.78 -3.25
CA VAL A 36 -16.48 10.54 -3.46
C VAL A 36 -15.96 10.24 -4.85
N ILE A 37 -15.84 11.29 -5.68
CA ILE A 37 -15.26 11.19 -7.03
C ILE A 37 -13.77 11.49 -6.95
N VAL A 38 -12.95 10.60 -7.52
CA VAL A 38 -11.49 10.73 -7.61
C VAL A 38 -11.03 10.54 -9.05
N THR A 39 -9.86 11.06 -9.41
CA THR A 39 -9.29 10.79 -10.74
C THR A 39 -8.70 9.38 -10.81
N CYS A 40 -8.68 8.78 -12.00
CA CYS A 40 -8.01 7.50 -12.25
C CYS A 40 -6.54 7.52 -11.80
N GLN A 41 -5.86 8.65 -11.98
CA GLN A 41 -4.44 8.80 -11.62
C GLN A 41 -4.24 8.78 -10.11
N GLU A 42 -5.09 9.47 -9.35
CA GLU A 42 -5.03 9.48 -7.88
C GLU A 42 -5.33 8.09 -7.31
N LEU A 43 -6.36 7.42 -7.84
CA LEU A 43 -6.71 6.06 -7.44
C LEU A 43 -5.59 5.07 -7.76
N GLN A 44 -5.02 5.13 -8.97
CA GLN A 44 -3.90 4.28 -9.36
C GLN A 44 -2.69 4.47 -8.45
N ALA A 45 -2.31 5.74 -8.20
CA ALA A 45 -1.17 6.06 -7.34
C ALA A 45 -1.40 5.58 -5.89
N PHE A 46 -2.63 5.69 -5.40
CA PHE A 46 -3.02 5.17 -4.10
C PHE A 46 -2.89 3.64 -4.04
N CYS A 47 -3.45 2.92 -5.00
CA CYS A 47 -3.36 1.46 -5.08
C CYS A 47 -1.90 0.98 -5.12
N VAL A 48 -1.02 1.63 -5.90
CA VAL A 48 0.41 1.29 -5.95
C VAL A 48 1.07 1.42 -4.58
N ARG A 49 0.81 2.51 -3.84
CA ARG A 49 1.37 2.70 -2.49
C ARG A 49 0.88 1.62 -1.53
N CYS A 50 -0.41 1.28 -1.56
CA CYS A 50 -0.96 0.21 -0.73
C CYS A 50 -0.31 -1.14 -1.03
N LEU A 51 -0.19 -1.50 -2.30
CA LEU A 51 0.38 -2.77 -2.74
C LEU A 51 1.86 -2.88 -2.37
N GLN A 52 2.63 -1.81 -2.55
CA GLN A 52 4.03 -1.77 -2.12
C GLN A 52 4.18 -1.85 -0.60
N LYS A 53 3.29 -1.21 0.17
CA LYS A 53 3.31 -1.27 1.64
C LYS A 53 3.12 -2.69 2.17
N VAL A 54 2.36 -3.53 1.47
CA VAL A 54 2.19 -4.95 1.81
C VAL A 54 3.22 -5.88 1.17
N GLY A 55 4.26 -5.34 0.53
CA GLY A 55 5.41 -6.08 0.02
C GLY A 55 5.34 -6.49 -1.45
N ALA A 56 4.38 -5.99 -2.23
CA ALA A 56 4.38 -6.24 -3.67
C ALA A 56 5.56 -5.54 -4.35
N VAL A 57 6.25 -6.25 -5.23
CA VAL A 57 7.27 -5.65 -6.09
C VAL A 57 6.65 -4.62 -7.03
N THR A 58 7.38 -3.55 -7.35
CA THR A 58 6.86 -2.37 -8.06
C THR A 58 6.16 -2.69 -9.37
N GLU A 59 6.66 -3.63 -10.15
CA GLU A 59 6.06 -4.03 -11.42
C GLU A 59 4.68 -4.68 -11.23
N HIS A 60 4.58 -5.64 -10.30
CA HIS A 60 3.31 -6.29 -9.96
C HIS A 60 2.31 -5.30 -9.34
N ALA A 61 2.79 -4.38 -8.48
CA ALA A 61 1.96 -3.35 -7.89
C ALA A 61 1.33 -2.44 -8.96
N ARG A 62 2.11 -2.06 -9.98
CA ARG A 62 1.61 -1.24 -11.10
C ARG A 62 0.59 -1.97 -11.95
N ALA A 63 0.89 -3.21 -12.35
CA ALA A 63 -0.03 -4.02 -13.15
C ALA A 63 -1.36 -4.26 -12.42
N MET A 64 -1.31 -4.56 -11.12
CA MET A 64 -2.52 -4.76 -10.33
C MET A 64 -3.32 -3.47 -10.14
N ALA A 65 -2.65 -2.34 -9.89
CA ALA A 65 -3.32 -1.03 -9.77
C ALA A 65 -4.02 -0.62 -11.08
N GLU A 66 -3.41 -0.90 -12.23
CA GLU A 66 -4.03 -0.66 -13.54
C GLU A 66 -5.30 -1.51 -13.74
N LEU A 67 -5.26 -2.79 -13.36
CA LEU A 67 -6.42 -3.68 -13.42
C LEU A 67 -7.57 -3.20 -12.52
N ILE A 68 -7.27 -2.76 -11.29
CA ILE A 68 -8.25 -2.24 -10.33
C ILE A 68 -8.94 -1.00 -10.89
N VAL A 69 -8.16 -0.01 -11.37
CA VAL A 69 -8.71 1.24 -11.93
C VAL A 69 -9.54 0.97 -13.18
N ALA A 70 -9.08 0.06 -14.04
CA ALA A 70 -9.85 -0.31 -15.23
C ALA A 70 -11.19 -0.97 -14.88
N ALA A 71 -11.23 -1.82 -13.85
CA ALA A 71 -12.46 -2.46 -13.40
C ALA A 71 -13.44 -1.43 -12.80
N ASP A 72 -12.94 -0.55 -11.94
CA ASP A 72 -13.73 0.50 -11.28
C ASP A 72 -14.33 1.50 -12.28
N HIS A 73 -13.49 2.06 -13.16
CA HIS A 73 -13.94 3.00 -14.18
C HIS A 73 -14.96 2.37 -15.16
N ARG A 74 -14.78 1.09 -15.52
CA ARG A 74 -15.73 0.38 -16.39
C ARG A 74 -17.07 0.15 -15.71
N ALA A 75 -17.07 -0.16 -14.42
CA ALA A 75 -18.30 -0.35 -13.65
C ALA A 75 -19.13 0.94 -13.60
N ILE A 76 -18.47 2.10 -13.46
CA ILE A 76 -19.12 3.41 -13.50
C ILE A 76 -19.73 3.68 -14.88
N THR A 77 -19.01 3.41 -15.98
CA THR A 77 -19.52 3.69 -17.34
C THR A 77 -20.60 2.71 -17.84
N ALA A 78 -20.79 1.56 -17.19
CA ALA A 78 -21.73 0.52 -17.60
C ALA A 78 -23.08 0.56 -16.85
N MET A 79 -23.27 1.54 -15.94
CA MET A 79 -24.52 1.75 -15.20
C MET A 79 -25.44 2.81 -15.85
N ASP A 80 -25.11 3.30 -17.06
CA ASP A 80 -26.01 4.07 -17.95
C ASP A 80 -26.64 3.15 -19.01
#